data_AF-A0AB39VCP9-F1
#
_entry.id   AF-A0AB39VCP9-F1
#
_cell.length_a   1.000
_cell.length_b   1.000
_cell.length_c   1.000
_cell.angle_alpha   90.00
_cell.angle_beta   90.00
_cell.angle_gamma   90.00
#
_symmetry.space_group_name_H-M   'P 1'
#
loop_
_entity.id
_entity.type
_entity.pdbx_description
1 polymer ?
#
loop_
_entity_poly.entity_id
_entity_poly.type
_entity_poly.pdbx_seq_one_letter_code
_entity_poly.pdbx_strand_id
1 'polypeptide(L)' 'MEKKRWRAEQGEEYYYVNFQLKILFDEEDFAEIDKERYDIGNYFETKREAQEYAEYMKKCSLEWHEKRDDND' A
#
# COMPACT_ATOMS: atom_id res chain seq x y z
N MET A 1 -13.48 14.46 -12.44
CA MET A 1 -12.30 13.80 -13.02
C MET A 1 -11.66 13.02 -11.90
N GLU A 2 -11.64 11.70 -12.01
CA GLU A 2 -10.80 10.88 -11.13
C GLU A 2 -9.35 11.32 -11.32
N LYS A 3 -8.66 11.60 -10.22
CA LYS A 3 -7.25 11.95 -10.26
C LYS A 3 -6.52 10.68 -10.69
N LYS A 4 -5.92 10.68 -11.89
CA LYS A 4 -5.16 9.54 -12.40
C LYS A 4 -4.05 9.22 -11.38
N ARG A 5 -4.10 8.03 -10.79
CA ARG A 5 -3.05 7.54 -9.88
C ARG A 5 -1.79 7.26 -10.70
N TRP A 6 -0.64 7.65 -10.18
CA TRP A 6 0.66 7.34 -10.78
C TRP A 6 0.86 5.81 -10.83
N ARG A 7 1.45 5.32 -11.92
CA ARG A 7 1.87 3.93 -12.12
C ARG A 7 3.23 3.96 -12.82
N ALA A 8 4.15 3.10 -12.39
CA ALA A 8 5.49 3.02 -12.97
C ALA A 8 5.44 2.52 -14.42
N GLU A 9 6.47 2.85 -15.20
CA GLU A 9 6.70 2.23 -16.51
C GLU A 9 7.30 0.82 -16.37
N GLN A 10 7.33 0.04 -17.45
CA GLN A 10 7.89 -1.31 -17.40
C GLN A 10 9.37 -1.29 -17.01
N GLY A 11 9.74 -2.07 -16.01
CA GLY A 11 11.09 -2.15 -15.46
C GLY A 11 11.44 -1.02 -14.49
N GLU A 12 10.52 -0.09 -14.22
CA GLU A 12 10.68 0.89 -13.14
C GLU A 12 10.25 0.30 -11.79
N GLU A 13 10.93 0.73 -10.74
CA GLU A 13 10.63 0.30 -9.38
C GLU A 13 9.41 1.04 -8.83
N TYR A 14 8.59 0.32 -8.07
CA TYR A 14 7.56 0.89 -7.21
C TYR A 14 7.64 0.28 -5.81
N TYR A 15 7.11 0.99 -4.81
CA TYR A 15 7.09 0.54 -3.43
C TYR A 15 5.72 0.00 -3.04
N TYR A 16 5.70 -0.98 -2.14
CA TYR A 16 4.47 -1.54 -1.56
C TYR A 16 4.69 -1.97 -0.11
N VAL A 17 3.59 -2.17 0.61
CA VAL A 17 3.59 -2.63 2.01
C VAL A 17 3.17 -4.09 2.06
N ASN A 18 3.99 -4.95 2.67
CA ASN A 18 3.68 -6.37 2.81
C ASN A 18 2.76 -6.65 4.01
N PHE A 19 2.39 -7.92 4.22
CA PHE A 19 1.51 -8.35 5.32
C PHE A 19 2.06 -8.06 6.73
N GLN A 20 3.37 -7.82 6.87
CA GLN A 20 4.02 -7.44 8.12
C GLN A 20 4.09 -5.91 8.30
N LEU A 21 3.44 -5.14 7.43
CA LEU A 21 3.56 -3.69 7.33
C LEU A 21 4.99 -3.20 7.07
N LYS A 22 5.82 -4.05 6.42
CA LYS A 22 7.16 -3.66 5.96
C LYS A 22 7.10 -3.19 4.53
N ILE A 23 7.96 -2.23 4.23
CA ILE A 23 8.06 -1.64 2.90
C ILE A 23 9.04 -2.46 2.09
N LEU A 24 8.57 -2.88 0.92
CA LEU A 24 9.33 -3.57 -0.10
C LEU A 24 9.21 -2.78 -1.41
N PHE A 25 9.98 -3.18 -2.41
CA PHE A 25 9.85 -2.69 -3.77
C PHE A 25 9.82 -3.87 -4.73
N ASP A 26 9.26 -3.64 -5.91
CA ASP A 26 9.27 -4.55 -7.05
C ASP A 26 9.46 -3.73 -8.32
N GLU A 27 9.85 -4.38 -9.41
CA GLU A 27 9.86 -3.78 -10.74
C GLU A 27 8.50 -4.03 -11.42
N GLU A 28 7.92 -3.01 -12.06
CA GLU A 28 6.67 -3.20 -12.83
C GLU A 28 6.94 -4.02 -14.09
N ASP A 29 6.32 -5.19 -14.19
CA ASP A 29 6.34 -6.04 -15.37
C ASP A 29 4.94 -6.23 -15.99
N PHE A 30 3.95 -5.50 -15.48
CA PHE A 30 2.53 -5.63 -15.82
C PHE A 30 1.93 -6.99 -15.48
N ALA A 31 2.53 -7.73 -14.55
CA ALA A 31 1.95 -8.96 -14.02
C ALA A 31 0.66 -8.68 -13.24
N GLU A 32 -0.08 -9.76 -13.01
CA GLU A 32 -1.31 -9.74 -12.21
C GLU A 32 -1.07 -9.14 -10.82
N ILE A 33 0.07 -9.42 -10.19
CA ILE A 33 0.40 -8.92 -8.86
C ILE A 33 0.62 -7.40 -8.82
N ASP A 34 1.23 -6.82 -9.87
CA ASP A 34 1.40 -5.36 -9.99
C ASP A 34 0.04 -4.69 -10.12
N LYS A 35 -0.82 -5.26 -10.97
CA LYS A 35 -2.19 -4.80 -11.18
C LYS A 35 -3.00 -4.88 -9.88
N GLU A 36 -2.91 -5.98 -9.14
CA GLU A 36 -3.59 -6.14 -7.85
C GLU A 36 -3.14 -5.08 -6.84
N ARG A 37 -1.82 -4.89 -6.70
CA ARG A 37 -1.24 -3.86 -5.82
C ARG A 37 -1.70 -2.47 -6.22
N TYR A 38 -1.71 -2.14 -7.51
CA TYR A 38 -2.22 -0.87 -8.04
C TYR A 38 -3.71 -0.70 -7.75
N ASP A 39 -4.53 -1.71 -8.01
CA ASP A 39 -5.98 -1.66 -7.87
C ASP A 39 -6.38 -1.44 -6.41
N ILE A 40 -5.78 -2.15 -5.46
CA ILE A 40 -6.03 -1.99 -4.02
C ILE A 40 -5.37 -0.74 -3.41
N GLY A 41 -4.56 -0.02 -4.18
CA GLY A 41 -3.86 1.19 -3.72
C GLY A 41 -2.65 0.92 -2.83
N ASN A 42 -2.07 -0.26 -2.89
CA ASN A 42 -0.82 -0.64 -2.24
C ASN A 42 0.36 -0.55 -3.23
N TYR A 43 0.50 0.61 -3.87
CA TYR A 43 1.44 0.87 -4.96
C TYR A 43 1.86 2.34 -4.89
N PHE A 44 3.15 2.59 -4.68
CA PHE A 44 3.66 3.92 -4.35
C PHE A 44 4.89 4.28 -5.19
N GLU A 45 4.96 5.54 -5.64
CA GLU A 45 6.11 6.08 -6.38
C GLU A 45 7.33 6.22 -5.47
N THR A 46 7.09 6.61 -4.22
CA THR A 46 8.17 6.86 -3.27
C THR A 46 8.07 5.96 -2.05
N LYS A 47 9.24 5.59 -1.51
CA LYS A 47 9.33 4.92 -0.20
C LYS A 47 8.63 5.69 0.92
N ARG A 48 8.64 7.03 0.86
CA ARG A 48 7.98 7.91 1.85
C ARG A 48 6.46 7.73 1.85
N GLU A 49 5.84 7.67 0.68
CA GLU A 49 4.39 7.41 0.58
C GLU A 49 4.04 6.03 1.15
N ALA A 50 4.87 5.01 0.86
CA ALA A 50 4.71 3.68 1.44
C ALA A 50 4.89 3.69 2.98
N GLN A 51 5.78 4.53 3.53
CA GLN A 51 5.94 4.73 4.98
C GLN A 51 4.69 5.33 5.60
N GLU A 52 4.20 6.43 5.05
CA GLU A 52 3.00 7.11 5.53
C GLU A 52 1.77 6.18 5.49
N TYR A 53 1.64 5.39 4.41
CA TYR A 53 0.59 4.37 4.30
C TYR A 53 0.75 3.24 5.33
N ALA A 54 1.95 2.71 5.53
CA ALA A 54 2.20 1.64 6.51
C ALA A 54 1.87 2.09 7.94
N GLU A 55 2.25 3.32 8.31
CA GLU A 55 1.93 3.91 9.61
C GLU A 55 0.42 4.10 9.79
N TYR A 56 -0.27 4.58 8.75
CA TYR A 56 -1.72 4.71 8.74
C TYR A 56 -2.41 3.34 8.91
N MET A 57 -2.02 2.33 8.14
CA MET A 57 -2.60 0.99 8.22
C MET A 57 -2.36 0.34 9.59
N LYS A 58 -1.19 0.56 10.19
CA LYS A 58 -0.91 0.12 11.57
C LYS A 58 -1.88 0.74 12.57
N LYS A 59 -2.11 2.06 12.46
CA LYS A 59 -3.06 2.77 13.31
C LYS A 59 -4.48 2.23 13.14
N CYS A 60 -4.96 2.09 11.90
CA CYS A 60 -6.29 1.54 11.62
C CYS A 60 -6.47 0.11 12.16
N SER A 61 -5.43 -0.72 12.06
CA SER A 61 -5.45 -2.09 12.60
C SER A 61 -5.62 -2.10 14.12
N LEU A 62 -4.88 -1.24 14.84
CA LEU A 62 -5.00 -1.12 16.30
C LEU A 62 -6.37 -0.55 16.72
N GLU A 63 -6.82 0.54 16.08
CA GLU A 63 -8.12 1.17 16.37
C GLU A 63 -9.30 0.21 16.13
N TRP A 64 -9.16 -0.75 15.21
CA TRP A 64 -10.20 -1.74 14.94
C TRP A 64 -10.45 -2.67 16.14
N HIS A 65 -9.40 -3.01 16.89
CA HIS A 65 -9.51 -3.81 18.11
C HIS A 65 -10.06 -2.99 19.29
N GLU A 66 -9.56 -1.77 19.47
CA GLU A 66 -10.01 -0.87 20.55
C GLU A 66 -11.53 -0.61 20.49
N LYS A 67 -12.07 -0.35 19.29
CA LYS A 67 -13.53 -0.11 19.09
C LYS A 67 -14.41 -1.33 19.37
N ARG A 68 -13.82 -2.51 19.52
CA ARG A 68 -14.55 -3.77 19.78
C ARG A 68 -14.46 -4.19 21.23
N ASP A 69 -13.37 -3.85 21.89
CA ASP A 69 -13.22 -4.07 23.33
C ASP A 69 -14.17 -3.15 24.14
N ASP A 70 -14.60 -2.02 23.57
CA ASP A 70 -15.58 -1.10 24.17
C ASP A 70 -17.07 -1.56 24.05
N ASN A 71 -17.36 -2.68 23.39
CA ASN A 71 -18.73 -3.20 23.19
C ASN A 71 -19.10 -4.40 24.10
N ASP A 72 -18.24 -4.76 25.06
CA ASP A 72 -18.51 -5.71 26.14
C ASP A 72 -18.70 -4.98 27.49
#